data_AF-A0A1W9GAJ0-F1
#
_entry.id   AF-A0A1W9GAJ0-F1
#
_cell.length_a   1.000
_cell.length_b   1.000
_cell.length_c   1.000
_cell.angle_alpha   90.00
_cell.angle_beta   90.00
_cell.angle_gamma   90.00
#
_symmetry.space_group_name_H-M   'P 1'
#
loop_
_entity.id
_entity.type
_entity.pdbx_description
1 polymer ?
#
loop_
_entity_poly.entity_id
_entity_poly.type
_entity_poly.pdbx_seq_one_letter_code
_entity_poly.pdbx_strand_id
1 'polypeptide(L)'
;MTSIETDVRQYIVDKLLFGRTDSVVNGDTSFLESGLIDSTGVLELVAFLEEQFHIKVEDEDLIPANLDSINALIRFVESKYAASPDSRR
;
A
#
# COMPACT_ATOMS: atom_id res chain seq x y z
N MET A 1 -4.86 -0.31 -18.05
CA MET A 1 -3.50 -0.43 -17.51
C MET A 1 -3.52 0.26 -16.15
N THR A 2 -4.03 -0.44 -15.15
CA THR A 2 -4.18 0.05 -13.78
C THR A 2 -2.87 -0.26 -13.05
N SER A 3 -2.00 0.74 -12.93
CA SER A 3 -0.75 0.60 -12.19
C SER A 3 -1.09 0.59 -10.71
N ILE A 4 -0.63 -0.41 -9.95
CA ILE A 4 -0.81 -0.58 -8.49
C ILE A 4 -0.69 0.75 -7.73
N GLU A 5 0.24 1.61 -8.16
CA GLU A 5 0.42 2.99 -7.67
C GLU A 5 -0.89 3.80 -7.65
N THR A 6 -1.67 3.77 -8.72
CA THR A 6 -2.90 4.56 -8.88
C THR A 6 -3.96 4.13 -7.89
N ASP A 7 -4.17 2.82 -7.73
CA ASP A 7 -5.14 2.27 -6.77
C ASP A 7 -4.76 2.60 -5.32
N VAL A 8 -3.49 2.37 -4.97
CA VAL A 8 -2.95 2.71 -3.64
C VAL A 8 -3.04 4.22 -3.38
N ARG A 9 -2.67 5.05 -4.36
CA ARG A 9 -2.74 6.51 -4.24
C ARG A 9 -4.18 7.00 -4.11
N GLN A 10 -5.11 6.46 -4.89
CA GLN A 10 -6.54 6.78 -4.78
C GLN A 10 -7.06 6.42 -3.39
N TYR A 11 -6.73 5.23 -2.89
CA TYR A 11 -7.13 4.79 -1.56
C TYR A 11 -6.60 5.70 -0.46
N ILE A 12 -5.31 6.03 -0.50
CA ILE A 12 -4.68 6.95 0.47
C ILE A 12 -5.35 8.34 0.41
N VAL A 13 -5.61 8.87 -0.79
CA VAL A 13 -6.26 10.18 -0.93
C VAL A 13 -7.70 10.16 -0.41
N ASP A 14 -8.48 9.13 -0.73
CA ASP A 14 -9.88 8.99 -0.32
C ASP A 14 -10.01 8.75 1.19
N LYS A 15 -9.24 7.79 1.72
CA LYS A 15 -9.37 7.30 3.10
C LYS A 15 -8.52 8.07 4.11
N LEU A 16 -7.29 8.43 3.76
CA LEU A 16 -6.34 9.02 4.72
C LEU A 16 -6.31 10.55 4.63
N LEU A 17 -6.36 11.11 3.42
CA LEU A 17 -6.33 12.57 3.23
C LEU A 17 -7.71 13.23 3.23
N PHE A 18 -8.79 12.47 3.33
CA PHE A 18 -10.18 12.94 3.19
C PHE A 18 -10.38 13.76 1.90
N GLY A 19 -9.73 13.36 0.81
CA GLY A 19 -9.79 14.06 -0.48
C GLY A 19 -8.93 15.33 -0.57
N ARG A 20 -8.02 15.59 0.39
CA ARG A 20 -7.05 16.69 0.26
C ARG A 20 -5.91 16.31 -0.68
N THR A 21 -6.08 16.66 -1.96
CA THR A 21 -5.11 16.42 -3.03
C THR A 21 -3.91 17.38 -3.02
N ASP A 22 -3.95 18.43 -2.19
CA ASP A 22 -2.88 19.45 -2.11
C ASP A 22 -1.55 18.91 -1.58
N SER A 23 -1.57 17.81 -0.84
CA SER A 23 -0.36 17.10 -0.45
C SER A 23 0.03 16.14 -1.56
N VAL A 24 1.00 16.53 -2.39
CA VAL A 24 1.67 15.61 -3.32
C VAL A 24 2.37 14.55 -2.47
N VAL A 25 1.67 13.46 -2.18
CA VAL A 25 2.27 12.27 -1.58
C VAL A 25 3.19 11.69 -2.64
N ASN A 26 4.49 11.91 -2.48
CA ASN A 26 5.48 11.29 -3.34
C ASN A 26 5.52 9.80 -3.03
N GLY A 27 5.95 8.99 -4.01
CA GLY A 27 6.03 7.55 -3.81
C GLY A 27 6.95 7.12 -2.67
N ASP A 28 7.89 8.00 -2.29
CA ASP A 28 8.87 7.83 -1.22
C ASP A 28 8.49 8.53 0.08
N THR A 29 7.31 9.17 0.13
CA THR A 29 6.85 9.87 1.33
C THR A 29 6.45 8.85 2.39
N SER A 30 7.15 8.89 3.52
CA SER A 30 6.80 8.14 4.73
C SER A 30 5.45 8.61 5.27
N PHE A 31 4.46 7.72 5.30
CA PHE A 31 3.12 8.00 5.77
C PHE A 31 3.09 8.17 7.28
N LEU A 32 3.87 7.37 8.01
CA LEU A 32 3.94 7.44 9.47
C LEU A 32 4.67 8.71 9.90
N GLU A 33 5.82 9.04 9.29
CA GLU A 33 6.55 10.27 9.62
C GLU A 33 5.78 11.53 9.21
N SER A 34 5.06 11.49 8.09
CA SER A 34 4.21 12.61 7.66
C SER A 34 2.93 12.74 8.49
N GLY A 35 2.62 11.78 9.38
CA GLY A 35 1.37 11.74 10.13
C GLY A 35 0.14 11.57 9.25
N LEU A 36 0.31 10.99 8.05
CA LEU A 36 -0.77 10.67 7.11
C LEU A 36 -1.53 9.41 7.53
N ILE A 37 -0.80 8.46 8.13
CA ILE A 37 -1.36 7.20 8.62
C ILE A 37 -0.96 7.01 10.08
N ASP A 38 -1.90 6.50 10.88
CA ASP A 38 -1.66 6.02 12.23
C ASP A 38 -1.53 4.49 12.24
N SER A 39 -1.17 3.91 13.39
CA SER A 39 -1.10 2.46 13.60
C SER A 39 -2.40 1.71 13.24
N THR A 40 -3.56 2.37 13.32
CA THR A 40 -4.85 1.80 12.88
C THR A 40 -5.02 1.86 11.36
N GLY A 41 -4.56 2.93 10.71
CA GLY A 41 -4.67 3.07 9.26
C GLY A 41 -3.83 2.05 8.51
N VAL A 42 -2.70 1.62 9.08
CA VAL A 42 -1.85 0.56 8.50
C VAL A 42 -2.62 -0.76 8.37
N LEU A 43 -3.44 -1.12 9.36
CA LEU A 43 -4.24 -2.35 9.32
C LEU A 43 -5.32 -2.29 8.24
N GLU A 44 -6.01 -1.15 8.10
CA GLU A 44 -7.01 -0.91 7.05
C GLU A 44 -6.37 -0.96 5.64
N LEU A 45 -5.18 -0.37 5.51
CA LEU A 45 -4.40 -0.41 4.27
C LEU A 45 -4.01 -1.85 3.91
N VAL A 46 -3.57 -2.64 4.88
CA VAL A 46 -3.25 -4.06 4.67
C VAL A 46 -4.48 -4.83 4.21
N ALA A 47 -5.61 -4.66 4.89
CA ALA A 47 -6.86 -5.30 4.49
C ALA A 47 -7.25 -4.92 3.05
N PHE A 48 -7.12 -3.65 2.68
CA PHE A 48 -7.32 -3.19 1.32
C PHE A 48 -6.40 -3.89 0.31
N LEU A 49 -5.11 -4.05 0.63
CA LEU A 49 -4.17 -4.73 -0.27
C LEU A 49 -4.53 -6.21 -0.43
N GLU A 50 -4.87 -6.89 0.66
CA GLU A 50 -5.30 -8.28 0.62
C GLU A 50 -6.59 -8.45 -0.20
N GLU A 51 -7.56 -7.56 -0.04
CA GLU A 51 -8.83 -7.61 -0.77
C GLU A 51 -8.69 -7.20 -2.25
N GLN A 52 -7.95 -6.14 -2.56
CA GLN A 52 -7.80 -5.66 -3.94
C GLN A 52 -6.84 -6.52 -4.77
N PHE A 53 -5.72 -6.92 -4.19
CA PHE A 53 -4.67 -7.64 -4.90
C PHE A 53 -4.72 -9.15 -4.67
N HIS A 54 -5.61 -9.64 -3.81
CA HIS A 54 -5.73 -11.06 -3.43
C HIS A 54 -4.41 -11.65 -2.93
N ILE A 55 -3.60 -10.82 -2.27
CA ILE A 55 -2.34 -11.23 -1.65
C ILE A 55 -2.56 -11.57 -0.17
N LYS A 56 -1.62 -12.32 0.42
CA LYS A 56 -1.60 -12.59 1.87
C LYS A 56 -0.50 -11.76 2.51
N VAL A 57 -0.87 -10.95 3.50
CA VAL A 57 0.08 -10.17 4.31
C VAL A 57 0.29 -10.88 5.64
N GLU A 58 1.53 -11.20 5.97
CA GLU A 58 1.87 -11.89 7.21
C GLU A 58 2.33 -10.88 8.27
N ASP A 59 2.31 -11.24 9.56
CA ASP A 59 2.75 -10.34 10.65
C ASP A 59 4.17 -9.80 10.43
N GLU A 60 5.04 -10.61 9.81
CA GLU A 60 6.41 -10.22 9.42
C GLU A 60 6.46 -9.20 8.28
N ASP A 61 5.42 -9.12 7.46
CA ASP A 61 5.26 -8.12 6.41
C ASP A 61 4.69 -6.79 6.94
N LEU A 62 4.10 -6.79 8.15
CA LEU A 62 3.52 -5.62 8.84
C LEU A 62 4.60 -4.69 9.41
N ILE A 63 5.61 -4.38 8.61
CA ILE A 63 6.70 -3.50 8.97
C ILE A 63 6.63 -2.20 8.17
N PRO A 64 7.06 -1.06 8.75
CA PRO A 64 7.09 0.22 8.03
C PRO A 64 7.89 0.11 6.73
N ALA A 65 8.97 -0.68 6.68
CA ALA A 65 9.73 -0.86 5.44
C ALA A 65 8.91 -1.32 4.22
N ASN A 66 7.77 -1.99 4.43
CA ASN A 66 6.87 -2.45 3.36
C ASN A 66 5.64 -1.56 3.18
N LEU A 67 5.16 -0.91 4.24
CA LEU A 67 3.84 -0.26 4.28
C LEU A 67 3.91 1.27 4.44
N ASP A 68 5.09 1.81 4.69
CA ASP A 68 5.28 3.23 5.05
C ASP A 68 5.28 4.16 3.83
N SER A 69 5.33 3.65 2.60
CA SER A 69 5.34 4.49 1.40
C SER A 69 4.67 3.80 0.20
N ILE A 70 4.20 4.57 -0.78
CA ILE A 70 3.53 4.01 -1.98
C ILE A 70 4.50 3.09 -2.74
N ASN A 71 5.76 3.48 -2.89
CA ASN A 71 6.78 2.66 -3.54
C ASN A 71 7.03 1.34 -2.80
N ALA A 72 7.01 1.36 -1.47
CA ALA A 72 7.18 0.18 -0.65
C ALA A 72 6.01 -0.80 -0.87
N LEU A 73 4.77 -0.27 -0.89
CA LEU A 73 3.57 -1.03 -1.18
C LEU A 73 3.57 -1.65 -2.57
N ILE A 74 3.95 -0.87 -3.59
CA ILE A 74 4.06 -1.38 -4.97
C ILE A 74 5.06 -2.54 -5.01
N ARG A 75 6.27 -2.34 -4.47
CA ARG A 75 7.31 -3.38 -4.45
C ARG A 75 6.85 -4.62 -3.70
N PHE A 76 6.14 -4.44 -2.59
CA PHE A 76 5.61 -5.52 -1.79
C PHE A 76 4.57 -6.34 -2.56
N VAL A 77 3.58 -5.67 -3.16
CA VAL A 77 2.54 -6.29 -4.00
C VAL A 77 3.17 -7.01 -5.19
N GLU A 78 4.09 -6.37 -5.91
CA GLU A 78 4.82 -6.98 -7.03
C GLU A 78 5.63 -8.21 -6.60
N SER A 79 6.29 -8.16 -5.43
CA SER A 79 7.01 -9.29 -4.87
C SER A 79 6.08 -10.45 -4.53
N LYS A 80 4.87 -10.19 -4.01
CA LYS A 80 3.86 -11.22 -3.73
C LYS A 80 3.34 -11.86 -5.03
N TYR A 81 3.13 -11.08 -6.08
CA TYR A 81 2.77 -11.63 -7.40
C TYR A 81 3.89 -12.47 -8.01
N ALA A 82 5.15 -12.04 -7.88
CA ALA A 82 6.30 -12.82 -8.37
C ALA A 82 6.54 -14.11 -7.57
N ALA A 83 6.24 -14.09 -6.26
CA ALA A 83 6.37 -15.25 -5.37
C ALA A 83 5.19 -16.23 -5.46
N SER A 84 4.03 -15.80 -5.97
CA SER A 84 2.86 -16.65 -6.14
C SER A 84 3.08 -17.61 -7.32
N PRO A 85 3.19 -18.94 -7.11
CA PRO A 85 3.48 -19.90 -8.18
C PRO A 85 2.30 -20.14 -9.14
N ASP A 86 1.17 -19.44 -8.98
CA ASP A 86 -0.03 -19.55 -9.80
C ASP A 86 0.01 -18.63 -11.05
N SER A 87 1.14 -18.60 -11.74
CA SER A 87 1.25 -17.97 -13.08
C SER A 87 2.12 -18.77 -14.05
N ARG A 88 2.32 -20.06 -13.77
CA ARG A 88 2.93 -21.01 -14.69
C ARG A 88 1.93 -22.12 -15.03
N ARG A 89 0.90 -21.80 -15.82
CA ARG A 89 0.12 -22.78 -16.58
C ARG A 89 -0.09 -22.30 -18.00
#